data_AF-A0A0F9T7N1-F1
#
_entry.id   AF-A0A0F9T7N1-F1
#
_cell.length_a   1.000
_cell.length_b   1.000
_cell.length_c   1.000
_cell.angle_alpha   90.00
_cell.angle_beta   90.00
_cell.angle_gamma   90.00
#
_symmetry.space_group_name_H-M   'P 1'
#
loop_
_entity.id
_entity.type
_entity.pdbx_description
1 polymer ?
#
loop_
_entity_poly.entity_id
_entity_poly.type
_entity_poly.pdbx_seq_one_letter_code
_entity_poly.pdbx_strand_id
1 'polypeptide(L)' 'MNKCVMCGKNPFRIDLKTNEELCNGCASINESIYLSKGKRGNYKEI' A
#
# COMPACT_ATOMS: atom_id res chain seq x y z
N MET A 1 -10.42 -14.38 -0.32
CA MET A 1 -9.57 -13.58 -1.22
C MET A 1 -9.45 -12.19 -0.61
N ASN A 2 -8.27 -11.85 -0.07
CA ASN A 2 -8.00 -10.48 0.35
C ASN A 2 -8.02 -9.57 -0.86
N LYS A 3 -8.68 -8.42 -0.71
CA LYS A 3 -8.76 -7.37 -1.72
C LYS A 3 -8.05 -6.15 -1.18
N CYS A 4 -7.42 -5.38 -2.05
CA CYS A 4 -6.85 -4.11 -1.68
C CYS A 4 -7.91 -3.24 -1.00
N VAL A 5 -7.61 -2.75 0.21
CA VAL A 5 -8.53 -1.96 1.05
C VAL A 5 -9.06 -0.73 0.31
N MET A 6 -8.22 -0.12 -0.52
CA MET A 6 -8.50 1.14 -1.21
C MET A 6 -9.24 0.96 -2.54
N CYS A 7 -8.91 -0.08 -3.31
CA CYS A 7 -9.35 -0.22 -4.72
C CYS A 7 -10.18 -1.48 -5.00
N GLY A 8 -10.30 -2.41 -4.04
CA GLY A 8 -10.98 -3.69 -4.22
C GLY A 8 -10.33 -4.66 -5.20
N LYS A 9 -9.20 -4.30 -5.82
CA LYS A 9 -8.43 -5.16 -6.72
C LYS A 9 -7.56 -6.14 -5.95
N ASN A 10 -7.05 -7.17 -6.61
CA ASN A 10 -6.10 -8.09 -5.99
C ASN A 10 -4.87 -7.32 -5.47
N PRO A 11 -4.52 -7.49 -4.20
CA PRO A 11 -3.34 -6.85 -3.64
C PRO A 11 -2.08 -7.54 -4.17
N PHE A 12 -1.00 -6.76 -4.27
CA PHE A 12 0.33 -7.24 -4.68
C PHE A 12 1.39 -6.91 -3.62
N ARG A 13 1.08 -6.00 -2.70
CA ARG A 13 1.97 -5.54 -1.65
C ARG A 13 1.20 -5.35 -0.35
N ILE A 14 1.85 -5.54 0.79
CA ILE A 14 1.34 -5.17 2.10
C ILE A 14 2.21 -4.05 2.69
N ASP A 15 1.58 -3.01 3.20
CA ASP A 15 2.24 -1.98 4.01
C ASP A 15 2.51 -2.55 5.39
N LEU A 16 3.77 -2.79 5.72
CA LEU A 16 4.20 -3.35 7.01
C LEU A 16 4.02 -2.38 8.19
N LYS A 17 3.73 -1.09 7.95
CA LYS A 17 3.41 -0.15 9.02
C LYS A 17 1.94 -0.19 9.42
N THR A 18 1.03 -0.27 8.45
CA THR A 18 -0.42 -0.26 8.68
C THR A 18 -1.05 -1.64 8.59
N ASN A 19 -0.30 -2.64 8.13
CA ASN A 19 -0.73 -3.99 7.80
C ASN A 19 -1.82 -4.02 6.71
N GLU A 20 -1.85 -3.01 5.83
CA GLU A 20 -2.83 -2.90 4.75
C GLU A 20 -2.30 -3.51 3.46
N GLU A 21 -3.12 -4.37 2.85
CA GLU A 21 -2.87 -4.93 1.53
C GLU A 21 -3.28 -3.95 0.43
N LEU A 22 -2.36 -3.65 -0.48
CA LEU A 22 -2.47 -2.63 -1.50
C LEU A 22 -2.21 -3.19 -2.90
N CYS A 23 -3.00 -2.74 -3.87
CA CYS A 23 -2.72 -2.89 -5.29
C CYS A 23 -1.59 -1.92 -5.71
N ASN A 24 -0.87 -2.17 -6.81
CA ASN A 24 0.26 -1.31 -7.24
C ASN A 24 -0.10 0.18 -7.34
N GLY A 25 -1.31 0.50 -7.82
CA GLY A 25 -1.81 1.87 -7.88
C GLY A 25 -1.97 2.49 -6.49
N CYS A 26 -2.58 1.77 -5.55
CA CYS A 26 -2.78 2.26 -4.19
C CYS A 26 -1.49 2.33 -3.38
N ALA A 27 -0.54 1.43 -3.60
CA ALA A 27 0.80 1.53 -3.02
C ALA A 27 1.52 2.82 -3.48
N SER A 28 1.38 3.21 -4.76
CA SER A 28 1.97 4.45 -5.30
C SER A 28 1.32 5.71 -4.70
N ILE A 29 -0.01 5.70 -4.55
CA ILE A 29 -0.74 6.78 -3.86
C ILE A 29 -0.28 6.87 -2.40
N ASN A 30 -0.18 5.73 -1.72
CA ASN A 30 0.21 5.68 -0.31
C ASN A 30 1.68 6.15 -0.11
N GLU A 31 2.60 5.79 -1.00
CA GLU A 31 3.98 6.30 -0.98
C GLU A 31 4.00 7.82 -1.17
N SER A 32 3.15 8.38 -2.05
CA SER A 32 3.03 9.83 -2.22
C SER A 32 2.56 10.54 -0.93
N ILE A 33 1.65 9.90 -0.18
CA ILE A 33 1.18 10.39 1.14
C ILE A 33 2.28 10.30 2.20
N TYR A 34 3.12 9.27 2.17
CA TYR A 34 4.27 9.20 3.07
C TYR A 34 5.32 10.26 2.75
N LEU A 35 5.62 10.48 1.47
CA LEU A 35 6.60 11.45 1.02
C LEU A 35 6.21 12.88 1.40
N SER A 36 4.91 13.23 1.33
CA SER A 36 4.42 14.54 1.80
C SER A 36 4.63 14.77 3.30
N LYS A 37 4.84 13.70 4.08
CA LYS A 37 5.14 13.73 5.52
C LYS A 37 6.64 13.55 5.82
N GLY A 38 7.51 13.57 4.80
CA GLY A 38 8.95 13.33 4.96
C GLY A 38 9.29 11.91 5.39
N LYS A 39 8.42 10.94 5.08
CA LYS A 39 8.58 9.52 5.41
C LYS A 39 8.50 8.67 4.15
N ARG A 40 8.82 7.39 4.27
CA ARG A 40 8.54 6.38 3.24
C ARG A 40 7.64 5.29 3.79
N GLY A 41 6.83 4.70 2.92
CA GLY A 41 6.13 3.46 3.20
C GLY A 41 7.11 2.31 3.32
N ASN A 42 6.69 1.24 3.98
CA ASN A 42 7.48 0.01 4.10
C ASN A 42 6.64 -1.14 3.52
N TYR A 43 6.91 -1.51 2.28
CA TYR A 43 6.06 -2.45 1.53
C TYR A 43 6.75 -3.81 1.37
N LYS A 44 5.99 -4.90 1.53
CA LYS A 44 6.43 -6.28 1.22
C LYS A 44 5.55 -6.86 0.12
N GLU A 45 6.16 -7.50 -0.88
CA GLU A 45 5.42 -8.24 -1.92
C GLU A 45 4.83 -9.53 -1.35
N ILE A 46 3.61 -9.86 -1.81
CA ILE A 46 2.82 -11.03 -1.38
C ILE A 46 2.50 -11.95 -2.56
#